data_AF-A0A9D3WYI4-F1
#
_entry.id   AF-A0A9D3WYI4-F1
#
_cell.length_a   1.000
_cell.length_b   1.000
_cell.length_c   1.000
_cell.angle_alpha   90.00
_cell.angle_beta   90.00
_cell.angle_gamma   90.00
#
_symmetry.space_group_name_H-M   'P 1'
#
loop_
_entity.id
_entity.type
_entity.pdbx_description
1 polymer ?
#
loop_
_entity_poly.entity_id
_entity_poly.type
_entity_poly.pdbx_seq_one_letter_code
_entity_poly.pdbx_strand_id
1 'polypeptide(L)'
;MLPRAGQLLRSARGRWRQPLAAAAAARSGRSLPAPQMLHLKQTGNLKHHKAACYSTLVPSDEVIVSYRYGLPVVTLMLPSRKERCQFTIKPMLTSVGTFLQDIQKEDKGIERADVFTTDGSKIPATALMEILLMNDFKLVINNTTYSVQVPVKENWSREHATEAEDIKSLVHRLFIALHLEDHQLRRERELLQKLDHLREQLVPFEQVGKDFFLNIKNKFLLTNFHDVTAPV
;
A
#
# COMPACT_ATOMS: atom_id res chain seq x y z
N MET A 1 -26.66 -53.23 16.36
CA MET A 1 -27.74 -52.83 15.43
C MET A 1 -28.05 -51.36 15.68
N LEU A 2 -27.36 -50.46 14.97
CA LEU A 2 -27.53 -48.99 15.01
C LEU A 2 -27.36 -48.51 13.56
N PRO A 3 -28.28 -47.70 13.00
CA PRO A 3 -28.32 -47.45 11.56
C PRO A 3 -27.46 -46.25 11.12
N ARG A 4 -26.94 -46.40 9.89
CA ARG A 4 -26.38 -45.37 9.01
C ARG A 4 -27.32 -44.18 8.83
N ALA A 5 -26.80 -42.97 8.91
CA ALA A 5 -27.38 -41.79 8.28
C ALA A 5 -26.56 -41.42 7.05
N GLY A 6 -27.16 -41.58 5.87
CA GLY A 6 -26.63 -41.14 4.59
C GLY A 6 -27.22 -39.80 4.16
N GLN A 7 -26.46 -39.10 3.33
CA GLN A 7 -26.86 -38.17 2.27
C GLN A 7 -27.75 -36.96 2.64
N LEU A 8 -27.15 -35.78 2.52
CA LEU A 8 -27.81 -34.62 1.90
C LEU A 8 -26.83 -33.88 0.99
N LEU A 9 -26.83 -34.26 -0.29
CA LEU A 9 -26.46 -33.41 -1.41
C LEU A 9 -27.67 -32.54 -1.75
N ARG A 10 -27.58 -31.23 -1.55
CA ARG A 10 -28.43 -30.27 -2.26
C ARG A 10 -27.55 -29.20 -2.89
N SER A 11 -27.42 -29.32 -4.20
CA SER A 11 -26.91 -28.31 -5.10
C SER A 11 -27.81 -27.07 -5.09
N ALA A 12 -27.25 -25.89 -4.89
CA ALA A 12 -27.90 -24.62 -5.20
C ALA A 12 -27.19 -23.99 -6.41
N ARG A 13 -27.74 -24.24 -7.61
CA ARG A 13 -27.42 -23.45 -8.82
C ARG A 13 -28.27 -22.17 -8.76
N GLY A 14 -27.66 -21.07 -8.33
CA GLY A 14 -28.24 -19.73 -8.39
C GLY A 14 -28.17 -19.15 -9.80
N ARG A 15 -29.27 -19.27 -10.52
CA ARG A 15 -29.55 -18.68 -11.84
C ARG A 15 -29.94 -17.20 -11.64
N TRP A 16 -29.06 -16.27 -11.98
CA TRP A 16 -29.43 -14.85 -12.07
C TRP A 16 -30.06 -14.59 -13.44
N ARG A 17 -31.39 -14.39 -13.46
CA ARG A 17 -32.14 -13.84 -14.60
C ARG A 17 -32.32 -12.34 -14.35
N GLN A 18 -31.89 -11.51 -15.30
CA GLN A 18 -32.19 -10.08 -15.34
C GLN A 18 -33.59 -9.85 -15.98
N PRO A 19 -34.35 -8.80 -15.56
CA PRO A 19 -35.57 -8.42 -16.25
C PRO A 19 -35.28 -7.52 -17.45
N LEU A 20 -35.84 -7.86 -18.61
CA LEU A 20 -35.95 -6.99 -19.78
C LEU A 20 -37.11 -6.02 -19.57
N ALA A 21 -36.81 -4.73 -19.45
CA ALA A 21 -37.80 -3.66 -19.60
C ALA A 21 -37.78 -3.21 -21.06
N ALA A 22 -38.88 -3.48 -21.77
CA ALA A 22 -39.15 -3.00 -23.11
C ALA A 22 -39.73 -1.58 -23.04
N ALA A 23 -39.11 -0.64 -23.73
CA ALA A 23 -39.71 0.65 -24.08
C ALA A 23 -39.57 0.83 -25.59
N ALA A 24 -40.72 0.80 -26.28
CA ALA A 24 -40.86 1.04 -27.70
C ALA A 24 -41.52 2.41 -27.92
N ALA A 25 -40.89 3.27 -28.73
CA ALA A 25 -41.41 4.46 -29.44
C ALA A 25 -40.22 5.42 -29.65
N ALA A 26 -40.01 6.16 -30.73
CA ALA A 26 -40.62 6.28 -32.05
C ALA A 26 -39.55 6.90 -32.97
N ARG A 27 -39.73 6.72 -34.28
CA ARG A 27 -38.79 7.06 -35.36
C ARG A 27 -38.64 8.57 -35.55
N SER A 28 -37.44 9.05 -35.84
CA SER A 28 -37.19 10.13 -36.81
C SER A 28 -35.74 10.11 -37.25
N GLY A 29 -35.52 10.11 -38.57
CA GLY A 29 -34.22 9.87 -39.18
C GLY A 29 -33.26 11.06 -39.11
N ARG A 30 -31.97 10.74 -39.19
CA ARG A 30 -30.95 11.54 -39.86
C ARG A 30 -29.73 10.67 -40.15
N SER A 31 -29.33 10.66 -41.42
CA SER A 31 -28.18 9.92 -41.93
C SER A 31 -26.89 10.39 -41.28
N LEU A 32 -26.02 9.45 -40.93
CA LEU A 32 -24.63 9.69 -40.53
C LEU A 32 -23.82 10.19 -41.73
N PRO A 33 -23.07 11.30 -41.64
CA PRO A 33 -22.02 11.60 -42.59
C PRO A 33 -20.70 10.92 -42.15
N ALA A 34 -19.95 10.44 -43.13
CA ALA A 34 -18.62 9.85 -42.96
C ALA A 34 -17.62 10.85 -42.33
N PRO A 35 -16.61 10.39 -41.57
CA PRO A 35 -15.63 11.28 -40.98
C PRO A 35 -14.69 11.82 -42.08
N GLN A 36 -14.82 13.10 -42.39
CA GLN A 36 -13.85 13.82 -43.22
C GLN A 36 -12.62 14.12 -42.35
N MET A 37 -11.50 13.55 -42.77
CA MET A 37 -10.18 13.71 -42.18
C MET A 37 -9.71 15.16 -42.40
N LEU A 38 -9.77 15.98 -41.36
CA LEU A 38 -9.27 17.36 -41.41
C LEU A 38 -7.74 17.34 -41.42
N HIS A 39 -7.16 17.59 -42.60
CA HIS A 39 -5.74 17.87 -42.75
C HIS A 39 -5.40 19.17 -42.00
N LEU A 40 -4.68 19.04 -40.90
CA LEU A 40 -4.09 20.18 -40.20
C LEU A 40 -2.90 20.70 -41.02
N LYS A 41 -3.08 21.83 -41.71
CA LYS A 41 -1.97 22.56 -42.33
C LYS A 41 -1.02 23.05 -41.24
N GLN A 42 0.19 22.49 -41.24
CA GLN A 42 1.28 22.88 -40.36
C GLN A 42 1.91 24.18 -40.90
N THR A 43 1.54 25.33 -40.33
CA THR A 43 2.32 26.57 -40.48
C THR A 43 2.45 27.22 -39.11
N GLY A 44 3.61 27.04 -38.49
CA GLY A 44 3.94 27.66 -37.21
C GLY A 44 5.44 27.60 -37.00
N ASN A 45 6.12 28.71 -37.30
CA ASN A 45 7.54 28.92 -37.08
C ASN A 45 7.83 28.84 -35.56
N LEU A 46 8.37 27.70 -35.10
CA LEU A 46 8.75 27.52 -33.71
C LEU A 46 10.11 28.21 -33.49
N LYS A 47 10.07 29.50 -33.14
CA LYS A 47 11.25 30.17 -32.61
C LYS A 47 11.65 29.48 -31.31
N HIS A 48 12.77 28.77 -31.36
CA HIS A 48 13.40 28.17 -30.19
C HIS A 48 13.78 29.26 -29.19
N HIS A 49 12.93 29.51 -28.20
CA HIS A 49 13.37 30.15 -26.97
C HIS A 49 14.14 29.10 -26.17
N LYS A 50 15.46 29.09 -26.38
CA LYS A 50 16.41 28.39 -25.51
C LYS A 50 16.40 29.12 -24.16
N ALA A 51 15.44 28.80 -23.31
CA ALA A 51 15.38 29.28 -21.93
C ALA A 51 16.44 28.52 -21.13
N ALA A 52 17.67 29.03 -21.17
CA ALA A 52 18.70 28.65 -20.24
C ALA A 52 18.43 29.36 -18.90
N CYS A 53 17.60 28.75 -18.05
CA CYS A 53 17.44 29.20 -16.68
C CYS A 53 18.43 28.45 -15.79
N TYR A 54 19.71 28.81 -15.86
CA TYR A 54 20.61 28.58 -14.73
C TYR A 54 20.42 29.74 -13.76
N SER A 55 19.66 29.49 -12.70
CA SER A 55 19.67 30.38 -11.54
C SER A 55 21.07 30.32 -10.92
N THR A 56 21.74 31.46 -10.82
CA THR A 56 23.01 31.64 -10.10
C THR A 56 22.82 31.79 -8.59
N LEU A 57 21.58 31.67 -8.08
CA LEU A 57 21.33 31.68 -6.64
C LEU A 57 21.81 30.35 -6.06
N VAL A 58 22.79 30.43 -5.17
CA VAL A 58 23.19 29.33 -4.28
C VAL A 58 21.91 28.74 -3.69
N PRO A 59 21.63 27.45 -3.89
CA PRO A 59 20.47 26.83 -3.29
C PRO A 59 20.59 27.01 -1.77
N SER A 60 19.68 27.75 -1.14
CA SER A 60 19.65 27.81 0.33
C SER A 60 19.60 26.39 0.87
N ASP A 61 20.42 26.12 1.90
CA ASP A 61 20.45 24.88 2.68
C ASP A 61 19.19 24.72 3.57
N GLU A 62 18.13 25.48 3.26
CA GLU A 62 16.86 25.48 3.97
C GLU A 62 16.05 24.22 3.65
N VAL A 63 15.42 23.68 4.70
CA VAL A 63 14.48 22.57 4.58
C VAL A 63 13.08 23.14 4.38
N ILE A 64 12.46 22.78 3.26
CA ILE A 64 11.17 23.33 2.84
C ILE A 64 10.13 22.23 2.81
N VAL A 65 8.94 22.49 3.34
CA VAL A 65 7.77 21.64 3.17
C VAL A 65 6.86 22.27 2.13
N SER A 66 6.44 21.49 1.13
CA SER A 66 5.47 21.92 0.12
C SER A 66 4.41 20.85 -0.08
N TYR A 67 3.19 21.21 -0.47
CA TYR A 67 2.15 20.23 -0.76
C TYR A 67 2.01 20.02 -2.26
N ARG A 68 2.19 18.78 -2.71
CA ARG A 68 2.00 18.38 -4.11
C ARG A 68 0.98 17.27 -4.18
N TYR A 69 -0.08 17.46 -4.98
CA TYR A 69 -1.18 16.51 -5.13
C TYR A 69 -1.81 16.08 -3.79
N GLY A 70 -1.87 17.00 -2.82
CA GLY A 70 -2.42 16.75 -1.49
C GLY A 70 -1.50 16.02 -0.52
N LEU A 71 -0.26 15.69 -0.91
CA LEU A 71 0.74 15.09 -0.04
C LEU A 71 1.85 16.08 0.31
N PRO A 72 2.32 16.10 1.57
CA PRO A 72 3.48 16.88 1.96
C PRO A 72 4.76 16.30 1.33
N VAL A 73 5.55 17.19 0.76
CA VAL A 73 6.86 16.92 0.16
C VAL A 73 7.89 17.74 0.91
N VAL A 74 8.75 17.05 1.66
CA VAL A 74 9.85 17.66 2.41
C VAL A 74 11.08 17.68 1.51
N THR A 75 11.61 18.87 1.25
CA THR A 75 12.81 19.07 0.43
C THR A 75 13.96 19.50 1.34
N LEU A 76 15.07 18.77 1.30
CA LEU A 76 16.27 19.09 2.07
C LEU A 76 17.53 18.81 1.26
N MET A 77 18.63 19.48 1.62
CA MET A 77 19.93 19.22 1.03
C MET A 77 20.64 18.09 1.79
N LEU A 78 21.04 17.06 1.06
CA LEU A 78 21.77 15.94 1.64
C LEU A 78 23.23 16.36 1.90
N PRO A 79 23.75 16.18 3.13
CA PRO A 79 25.04 16.72 3.53
C PRO A 79 26.23 16.17 2.75
N SER A 80 26.20 14.90 2.32
CA SER A 80 27.36 14.27 1.68
C SER A 80 27.58 14.74 0.25
N ARG A 81 26.49 14.93 -0.51
CA ARG A 81 26.52 15.24 -1.95
C ARG A 81 26.13 16.68 -2.27
N LYS A 82 25.57 17.41 -1.30
CA LYS A 82 25.01 18.75 -1.47
C LYS A 82 23.96 18.80 -2.58
N GLU A 83 23.17 17.74 -2.70
CA GLU A 83 22.06 17.66 -3.65
C GLU A 83 20.72 17.82 -2.92
N ARG A 84 19.74 18.43 -3.60
CA ARG A 84 18.38 18.55 -3.06
C ARG A 84 17.61 17.26 -3.28
N CYS A 85 17.19 16.63 -2.20
CA CYS A 85 16.33 15.46 -2.23
C CYS A 85 14.92 15.81 -1.74
N GLN A 86 13.92 15.15 -2.33
CA GLN A 86 12.50 15.36 -2.03
C GLN A 86 11.89 14.08 -1.49
N PHE A 87 11.29 14.17 -0.30
CA PHE A 87 10.63 13.06 0.36
C PHE A 87 9.12 13.30 0.35
N THR A 88 8.38 12.47 -0.39
CA THR A 88 6.91 12.51 -0.40
C THR A 88 6.37 11.69 0.77
N ILE A 89 5.58 12.32 1.63
CA ILE A 89 5.14 11.75 2.89
C ILE A 89 3.65 11.45 2.83
N LYS A 90 3.23 10.31 3.42
CA LYS A 90 1.82 9.94 3.60
C LYS A 90 1.45 10.06 5.08
N PRO A 91 0.92 11.21 5.55
CA PRO A 91 0.90 11.55 6.97
C PRO A 91 0.23 10.52 7.89
N MET A 92 -0.84 9.84 7.41
CA MET A 92 -1.56 8.79 8.15
C MET A 92 -0.79 7.47 8.26
N LEU A 93 0.17 7.22 7.35
CA LEU A 93 0.80 5.91 7.15
C LEU A 93 2.28 5.90 7.51
N THR A 94 2.90 7.08 7.63
CA THR A 94 4.33 7.23 7.91
C THR A 94 4.54 7.83 9.28
N SER A 95 5.43 7.22 10.07
CA SER A 95 5.92 7.79 11.31
C SER A 95 7.16 8.66 11.09
N VAL A 96 7.48 9.52 12.05
CA VAL A 96 8.72 10.31 12.05
C VAL A 96 9.95 9.41 11.93
N GLY A 97 9.94 8.26 12.62
CA GLY A 97 11.03 7.29 12.54
C GLY A 97 11.23 6.72 11.14
N THR A 98 10.14 6.37 10.44
CA THR A 98 10.25 5.89 9.05
C THR A 98 10.81 6.97 8.12
N PHE A 99 10.36 8.21 8.27
CA PHE A 99 10.89 9.34 7.51
C PHE A 99 12.38 9.57 7.73
N LEU A 100 12.84 9.55 9.00
CA LEU A 100 14.27 9.70 9.33
C LEU A 100 15.10 8.53 8.81
N GLN A 101 14.57 7.31 8.85
CA GLN A 101 15.23 6.15 8.26
C GLN A 101 15.36 6.28 6.75
N ASP A 102 14.36 6.83 6.07
CA ASP A 102 14.41 7.02 4.62
C ASP A 102 15.47 8.07 4.24
N ILE A 103 15.62 9.13 5.03
CA ILE A 103 16.72 10.10 4.88
C ILE A 103 18.09 9.42 5.05
N GLN A 104 18.27 8.61 6.09
CA GLN A 104 19.53 7.87 6.33
C GLN A 104 19.80 6.79 5.28
N LYS A 105 18.75 6.20 4.71
CA LYS A 105 18.90 5.24 3.62
C LYS A 105 19.43 5.91 2.36
N GLU A 106 18.94 7.11 2.07
CA GLU A 106 19.31 7.92 0.91
C GLU A 106 20.75 8.46 1.02
N ASP A 107 21.13 9.03 2.17
CA ASP A 107 22.49 9.53 2.41
C ASP A 107 23.19 8.77 3.55
N LYS A 108 24.18 7.95 3.18
CA LYS A 108 25.00 7.16 4.13
C LYS A 108 25.94 7.98 5.00
N GLY A 109 26.17 9.25 4.70
CA GLY A 109 26.92 10.16 5.58
C GLY A 109 26.09 10.77 6.72
N ILE A 110 24.79 10.45 6.78
CA ILE A 110 23.94 10.81 7.91
C ILE A 110 24.04 9.71 8.96
N GLU A 111 24.78 9.97 10.03
CA GLU A 111 24.93 9.04 11.16
C GLU A 111 23.75 9.16 12.13
N ARG A 112 23.28 10.39 12.34
CA ARG A 112 22.22 10.68 13.30
C ARG A 112 21.23 11.66 12.70
N ALA A 113 19.94 11.35 12.83
CA ALA A 113 18.87 12.26 12.46
C ALA A 113 17.78 12.21 13.54
N ASP A 114 17.37 13.37 14.02
CA ASP A 114 16.38 13.51 15.08
C ASP A 114 15.44 14.70 14.76
N VAL A 115 14.22 14.64 15.27
CA VAL A 115 13.25 15.74 15.16
C VAL A 115 12.95 16.30 16.54
N PHE A 116 12.89 17.62 16.64
CA PHE A 116 12.56 18.36 17.85
C PHE A 116 11.41 19.34 17.57
N THR A 117 10.65 19.63 18.61
CA THR A 117 9.71 20.76 18.61
C THR A 117 10.47 22.09 18.58
N THR A 118 9.78 23.19 18.28
CA THR A 118 10.34 24.55 18.40
C THR A 118 10.91 24.83 19.78
N ASP A 119 10.29 24.24 20.81
CA ASP A 119 10.62 24.37 22.23
C ASP A 119 11.82 23.51 22.65
N GLY A 120 12.35 22.69 21.75
CA GLY A 120 13.53 21.85 21.99
C GLY A 120 13.23 20.47 22.59
N SER A 121 11.97 20.10 22.75
CA SER A 121 11.59 18.74 23.18
C SER A 121 11.71 17.76 22.00
N LYS A 122 12.35 16.61 22.23
CA LYS A 122 12.53 15.55 21.21
C LYS A 122 11.19 14.90 20.86
N ILE A 123 10.90 14.77 19.58
CA ILE A 123 9.69 14.10 19.09
C ILE A 123 9.98 12.59 18.96
N PRO A 124 9.14 11.71 19.52
CA PRO A 124 9.33 10.26 19.43
C PRO A 124 9.28 9.77 17.98
N ALA A 125 10.10 8.76 17.66
CA ALA A 125 10.11 8.12 16.34
C ALA A 125 8.79 7.42 15.98
N THR A 126 7.98 7.06 16.98
CA THR A 126 6.65 6.45 16.80
C THR A 126 5.55 7.45 16.47
N ALA A 127 5.79 8.76 16.64
CA ALA A 127 4.82 9.78 16.30
C ALA A 127 4.50 9.74 14.79
N LEU A 128 3.23 9.96 14.44
CA LEU A 128 2.84 10.07 13.04
C LEU A 128 3.31 11.38 12.45
N MET A 129 3.65 11.35 11.16
CA MET A 129 3.95 12.56 10.40
C MET A 129 2.77 13.52 10.37
N GLU A 130 1.53 13.03 10.48
CA GLU A 130 0.34 13.86 10.65
C GLU A 130 0.48 14.82 11.82
N ILE A 131 0.85 14.31 13.00
CA ILE A 131 0.97 15.10 14.23
C ILE A 131 2.14 16.08 14.11
N LEU A 132 3.26 15.63 13.52
CA LEU A 132 4.43 16.48 13.31
C LEU A 132 4.11 17.68 12.42
N LEU A 133 3.39 17.46 11.31
CA LEU A 133 3.07 18.48 10.31
C LEU A 133 1.92 19.42 10.73
N MET A 134 1.44 19.34 11.97
CA MET A 134 0.52 20.34 12.53
C MET A 134 1.25 21.61 12.98
N ASN A 135 2.53 21.50 13.31
CA ASN A 135 3.33 22.60 13.86
C ASN A 135 4.68 22.68 13.17
N ASP A 136 5.34 23.82 13.31
CA ASP A 136 6.74 23.97 12.94
C ASP A 136 7.63 23.07 13.82
N PHE A 137 8.74 22.61 13.25
CA PHE A 137 9.65 21.72 13.94
C PHE A 137 11.10 21.97 13.55
N LYS A 138 12.02 21.38 14.31
CA LYS A 138 13.46 21.41 14.05
C LYS A 138 13.93 20.04 13.63
N LEU A 139 14.51 19.94 12.44
CA LEU A 139 15.16 18.74 11.95
C LEU A 139 16.65 18.84 12.24
N VAL A 140 17.18 17.89 13.01
CA VAL A 140 18.62 17.84 13.33
C VAL A 140 19.22 16.68 12.57
N ILE A 141 20.16 16.97 11.68
CA ILE A 141 20.94 15.97 10.94
C ILE A 141 22.40 16.14 11.37
N ASN A 142 22.95 15.10 11.99
CA ASN A 142 24.24 15.10 12.66
C ASN A 142 24.32 16.24 13.69
N ASN A 143 24.97 17.35 13.33
CA ASN A 143 25.16 18.52 14.18
C ASN A 143 24.51 19.78 13.60
N THR A 144 23.84 19.67 12.46
CA THR A 144 23.18 20.79 11.78
C THR A 144 21.71 20.79 12.14
N THR A 145 21.20 21.93 12.60
CA THR A 145 19.80 22.13 12.94
C THR A 145 19.11 22.96 11.88
N TYR A 146 18.05 22.41 11.29
CA TYR A 146 17.21 23.08 10.32
C TYR A 146 15.87 23.44 10.95
N SER A 147 15.46 24.71 10.88
CA SER A 147 14.12 25.13 11.27
C SER A 147 13.18 24.92 10.10
N VAL A 148 12.19 24.06 10.26
CA VAL A 148 11.23 23.70 9.22
C VAL A 148 9.92 24.41 9.50
N GLN A 149 9.53 25.31 8.60
CA GLN A 149 8.23 25.95 8.62
C GLN A 149 7.24 25.11 7.82
N VAL A 150 6.14 24.71 8.45
CA VAL A 150 5.10 23.93 7.80
C VAL A 150 4.04 24.87 7.22
N PRO A 151 3.82 24.89 5.89
CA PRO A 151 2.80 25.73 5.29
C PRO A 151 1.42 25.40 5.86
N VAL A 152 0.64 26.45 6.11
CA VAL A 152 -0.76 26.31 6.51
C VAL A 152 -1.50 25.54 5.41
N LYS A 153 -2.12 24.42 5.78
CA LYS A 153 -2.91 23.62 4.85
C LYS A 153 -4.11 24.44 4.38
N GLU A 154 -4.22 24.66 3.07
CA GLU A 154 -5.39 25.32 2.50
C GLU A 154 -6.64 24.48 2.78
N ASN A 155 -7.56 25.06 3.55
CA ASN A 155 -8.86 24.47 3.80
C ASN A 155 -9.75 24.71 2.58
N TRP A 156 -9.91 23.71 1.74
CA TRP A 156 -10.86 23.74 0.63
C TRP A 156 -12.27 24.06 1.15
N SER A 157 -13.06 24.82 0.39
CA SER A 157 -14.47 25.04 0.74
C SER A 157 -15.18 23.67 0.80
N ARG A 158 -16.14 23.55 1.72
CA ARG A 158 -16.83 22.27 1.97
C ARG A 158 -17.49 21.70 0.71
N GLU A 159 -17.98 22.57 -0.17
CA GLU A 159 -18.61 22.20 -1.44
C GLU A 159 -17.61 21.53 -2.40
N HIS A 160 -16.46 22.17 -2.66
CA HIS A 160 -15.41 21.59 -3.50
C HIS A 160 -14.81 20.29 -2.91
N ALA A 161 -14.84 20.13 -1.58
CA ALA A 161 -14.42 18.90 -0.94
C ALA A 161 -15.34 17.71 -1.28
N THR A 162 -16.65 17.93 -1.40
CA THR A 162 -17.62 16.87 -1.74
C THR A 162 -17.51 16.42 -3.19
N GLU A 163 -17.42 17.35 -4.14
CA GLU A 163 -17.27 17.02 -5.57
C GLU A 163 -15.98 16.23 -5.84
N ALA A 164 -14.87 16.62 -5.20
CA ALA A 164 -13.60 15.91 -5.31
C ALA A 164 -13.67 14.49 -4.74
N GLU A 165 -14.47 14.26 -3.70
CA GLU A 165 -14.65 12.94 -3.10
C GLU A 165 -15.44 12.00 -4.02
N ASP A 166 -16.47 12.51 -4.70
CA ASP A 166 -17.22 11.74 -5.70
C ASP A 166 -16.31 11.29 -6.85
N ILE A 167 -15.47 12.20 -7.36
CA ILE A 167 -14.48 11.90 -8.41
C ILE A 167 -13.48 10.84 -7.93
N LYS A 168 -12.95 10.97 -6.70
CA LYS A 168 -12.04 9.95 -6.12
C LYS A 168 -12.73 8.60 -6.02
N SER A 169 -13.99 8.56 -5.58
CA SER A 169 -14.75 7.32 -5.45
C SER A 169 -14.94 6.63 -6.81
N LEU A 170 -15.21 7.41 -7.87
CA LEU A 170 -15.35 6.91 -9.23
C LEU A 170 -14.02 6.37 -9.76
N VAL A 171 -12.93 7.12 -9.58
CA VAL A 171 -11.58 6.68 -9.98
C VAL A 171 -11.18 5.42 -9.24
N HIS A 172 -11.49 5.31 -7.94
CA HIS A 172 -11.21 4.11 -7.15
C HIS A 172 -12.01 2.91 -7.64
N ARG A 173 -13.30 3.07 -7.94
CA ARG A 173 -14.14 2.00 -8.52
C ARG A 173 -13.61 1.54 -9.86
N LEU A 174 -13.18 2.46 -10.73
CA LEU A 174 -12.56 2.14 -12.00
C LEU A 174 -11.23 1.40 -11.80
N PHE A 175 -10.38 1.88 -10.89
CA PHE A 175 -9.11 1.23 -10.57
C PHE A 175 -9.32 -0.21 -10.10
N ILE A 176 -10.29 -0.45 -9.22
CA ILE A 176 -10.68 -1.80 -8.80
C ILE A 176 -11.17 -2.61 -10.00
N ALA A 177 -12.13 -2.11 -10.77
CA ALA A 177 -12.70 -2.85 -11.90
C ALA A 177 -11.62 -3.29 -12.91
N LEU A 178 -10.60 -2.46 -13.15
CA LEU A 178 -9.51 -2.77 -14.08
C LEU A 178 -8.45 -3.71 -13.51
N HIS A 179 -8.19 -3.70 -12.19
CA HIS A 179 -7.06 -4.45 -11.60
C HIS A 179 -7.48 -5.60 -10.68
N LEU A 180 -8.78 -5.83 -10.48
CA LEU A 180 -9.29 -6.81 -9.52
C LEU A 180 -8.85 -8.24 -9.87
N GLU A 181 -8.98 -8.64 -11.14
CA GLU A 181 -8.66 -10.00 -11.60
C GLU A 181 -7.17 -10.32 -11.38
N ASP A 182 -6.27 -9.43 -11.81
CA ASP A 182 -4.83 -9.59 -11.62
C ASP A 182 -4.42 -9.61 -10.14
N HIS A 183 -5.09 -8.80 -9.30
CA HIS A 183 -4.86 -8.84 -7.86
C HIS A 183 -5.33 -10.15 -7.23
N GLN A 184 -6.47 -10.68 -7.66
CA GLN A 184 -7.01 -11.95 -7.16
C GLN A 184 -6.11 -13.13 -7.56
N LEU A 185 -5.67 -13.21 -8.81
CA LEU A 185 -4.78 -14.27 -9.28
C LEU A 185 -3.43 -14.27 -8.55
N ARG A 186 -2.84 -13.10 -8.32
CA ARG A 186 -1.59 -12.99 -7.54
C ARG A 186 -1.79 -13.45 -6.11
N ARG A 187 -2.88 -13.01 -5.46
CA ARG A 187 -3.19 -13.41 -4.09
C ARG A 187 -3.46 -14.91 -3.97
N GLU A 188 -4.19 -15.51 -4.92
CA GLU A 188 -4.43 -16.96 -4.95
C GLU A 188 -3.12 -17.73 -5.02
N ARG A 189 -2.21 -17.35 -5.93
CA ARG A 189 -0.89 -17.98 -6.06
C ARG A 189 -0.06 -17.87 -4.79
N GLU A 190 -0.01 -16.69 -4.18
CA GLU A 190 0.70 -16.48 -2.90
C GLU A 190 0.12 -17.35 -1.78
N LEU A 191 -1.21 -17.51 -1.73
CA LEU A 191 -1.86 -18.35 -0.71
C LEU A 191 -1.60 -19.84 -0.94
N LEU A 192 -1.61 -20.30 -2.20
CA LEU A 192 -1.25 -21.68 -2.53
C LEU A 192 0.22 -21.97 -2.15
N GLN A 193 1.13 -21.06 -2.47
CA GLN A 193 2.54 -21.19 -2.07
C GLN A 193 2.72 -21.26 -0.55
N LYS A 194 1.99 -20.42 0.21
CA LYS A 194 2.00 -20.48 1.67
C LYS A 194 1.43 -21.79 2.20
N LEU A 195 0.37 -22.30 1.58
CA LEU A 195 -0.24 -23.58 1.95
C LEU A 195 0.73 -24.74 1.73
N ASP A 196 1.37 -24.80 0.56
CA ASP A 196 2.33 -25.85 0.23
C ASP A 196 3.53 -25.80 1.19
N HIS A 197 4.06 -24.60 1.45
CA HIS A 197 5.13 -24.42 2.44
C HIS A 197 4.72 -24.92 3.84
N LEU A 198 3.52 -24.56 4.32
CA LEU A 198 3.03 -25.03 5.61
C LEU A 198 2.80 -26.54 5.65
N ARG A 199 2.36 -27.15 4.54
CA ARG A 199 2.23 -28.61 4.44
C ARG A 199 3.59 -29.29 4.53
N GLU A 200 4.60 -28.80 3.83
CA GLU A 200 5.96 -29.32 3.93
C GLU A 200 6.49 -29.25 5.37
N GLN A 201 6.24 -28.13 6.06
CA GLN A 201 6.59 -28.00 7.48
C GLN A 201 5.83 -29.00 8.37
N LEU A 202 4.60 -29.39 8.02
CA LEU A 202 3.76 -30.27 8.83
C LEU A 202 4.12 -31.76 8.71
N VAL A 203 4.56 -32.22 7.52
CA VAL A 203 4.94 -33.62 7.26
C VAL A 203 5.83 -34.26 8.34
N PRO A 204 6.95 -33.64 8.77
CA PRO A 204 7.81 -34.23 9.80
C PRO A 204 7.09 -34.39 11.15
N PHE A 205 6.24 -33.44 11.53
CA PHE A 205 5.47 -33.52 12.78
C PHE A 205 4.42 -34.63 12.74
N GLU A 206 3.77 -34.82 11.59
CA GLU A 206 2.84 -35.94 11.42
C GLU A 206 3.55 -37.29 11.52
N GLN A 207 4.77 -37.40 10.97
CA GLN A 207 5.56 -38.62 11.05
C GLN A 207 5.95 -38.94 12.49
N VAL A 208 6.51 -37.97 13.22
CA VAL A 208 6.85 -38.11 14.65
C VAL A 208 5.61 -38.48 15.47
N GLY A 209 4.46 -37.86 15.19
CA GLY A 209 3.20 -38.20 15.83
C GLY A 209 2.79 -39.65 15.57
N LYS A 210 2.78 -40.10 14.31
CA LYS A 210 2.46 -41.49 13.94
C LYS A 210 3.40 -42.49 14.62
N ASP A 211 4.71 -42.22 14.59
CA ASP A 211 5.73 -43.08 15.19
C ASP A 211 5.56 -43.15 16.71
N PHE A 212 5.27 -42.01 17.35
CA PHE A 212 4.98 -41.94 18.78
C PHE A 212 3.73 -42.76 19.16
N PHE A 213 2.63 -42.60 18.41
CA PHE A 213 1.41 -43.39 18.63
C PHE A 213 1.65 -44.89 18.43
N LEU A 214 2.45 -45.27 17.43
CA LEU A 214 2.78 -46.67 17.17
C LEU A 214 3.64 -47.25 18.31
N ASN A 215 4.60 -46.49 18.81
CA ASN A 215 5.43 -46.87 19.96
C ASN A 215 4.58 -47.04 21.23
N ILE A 216 3.64 -46.13 21.50
CA ILE A 216 2.70 -46.28 22.63
C ILE A 216 1.84 -47.54 22.48
N LYS A 217 1.27 -47.77 21.29
CA LYS A 217 0.46 -48.98 21.04
C LYS A 217 1.28 -50.25 21.26
N ASN A 218 2.51 -50.30 20.74
CA ASN A 218 3.39 -51.44 20.91
C ASN A 218 3.77 -51.64 22.38
N LYS A 219 4.09 -50.56 23.11
CA LYS A 219 4.40 -50.63 24.54
C LYS A 219 3.20 -51.11 25.37
N PHE A 220 1.99 -50.62 25.07
CA PHE A 220 0.76 -51.07 25.73
C PHE A 220 0.43 -52.53 25.42
N LEU A 221 0.59 -52.98 24.17
CA LEU A 221 0.41 -54.38 23.83
C LEU A 221 1.43 -55.26 24.59
N LEU A 222 2.70 -54.87 24.62
CA LEU A 222 3.75 -55.62 25.34
C LEU A 222 3.50 -55.68 26.85
N THR A 223 3.03 -54.60 27.50
CA THR A 223 2.72 -54.62 28.94
C THR A 223 1.54 -55.53 29.28
N ASN A 224 0.53 -55.65 28.42
CA ASN A 224 -0.63 -56.53 28.67
C ASN A 224 -0.33 -58.02 28.46
N PHE A 225 0.77 -58.38 27.81
CA PHE A 225 1.20 -59.78 27.65
C PHE A 225 2.10 -60.27 28.80
N HIS A 226 2.63 -59.39 29.64
CA HIS A 226 3.51 -59.76 30.76
C HIS A 226 2.77 -60.08 32.07
N ASP A 227 1.46 -59.81 32.19
CA ASP A 227 0.66 -60.06 33.41
C ASP A 227 -0.03 -61.44 33.47
N VAL A 228 0.16 -62.33 32.48
CA VAL A 228 -0.49 -63.66 32.46
C VAL A 228 0.42 -64.80 32.95
N THR A 229 1.65 -64.49 33.38
CA THR A 229 2.64 -65.52 33.77
C THR A 229 3.23 -65.26 35.16
N ALA A 230 2.40 -65.31 36.21
CA ALA A 230 2.88 -65.50 37.57
C ALA A 230 2.52 -66.94 38.02
N PRO A 231 3.50 -67.82 38.31
CA PRO A 231 3.22 -69.18 38.78
C PRO A 231 2.75 -69.18 40.24
N VAL A 232 1.82 -70.10 40.51
CA VAL A 232 1.27 -70.51 41.82
C VAL A 232 2.34 -71.10 42.72
#